data_AF-A0A2T9X2U9-F1
#
_entry.id   AF-A0A2T9X2U9-F1
#
_cell.length_a   1.000
_cell.length_b   1.000
_cell.length_c   1.000
_cell.angle_alpha   90.00
_cell.angle_beta   90.00
_cell.angle_gamma   90.00
#
_symmetry.space_group_name_H-M   'P 1'
#
loop_
_entity.id
_entity.type
_entity.pdbx_description
1 polymer ?
#
loop_
_entity_poly.entity_id
_entity_poly.type
_entity_poly.pdbx_seq_one_letter_code
_entity_poly.pdbx_strand_id
1 'polypeptide(L)'
;MRWKNLIILAAVAAFVLLFTLPYILYPFEVPLDTFFKVSNKDLAKPGYVCIILISWYGCPFGAADSWVLYSFLSHYGKIVYNFSYSDPQDVYPNTPAIIFKEFYPNSSVLFRFVYLYNRYLNATACCKVVSNYVSFGLSKISSCFPQYCPLVKEYVVNKWAQGGYFQSAAYMGNPPHIPTTILISSSKGTYILIGYIYNPSCISGMAPSYILSHLNSLSFIQSGVEKIENLI
;
A
#
# COMPACT_ATOMS: atom_id res chain seq x y z
N MET A 1 -56.04 -16.96 -4.72
CA MET A 1 -55.33 -15.73 -4.30
C MET A 1 -55.84 -14.59 -5.17
N ARG A 2 -56.33 -13.48 -4.60
CA ARG A 2 -56.93 -12.38 -5.40
C ARG A 2 -55.81 -11.65 -6.17
N TRP A 3 -56.06 -11.28 -7.42
CA TRP A 3 -55.10 -10.58 -8.31
C TRP A 3 -54.37 -9.41 -7.65
N LYS A 4 -55.06 -8.67 -6.77
CA LYS A 4 -54.48 -7.57 -5.97
C LYS A 4 -53.33 -8.02 -5.06
N ASN A 5 -53.39 -9.22 -4.49
CA ASN A 5 -52.35 -9.74 -3.61
C ASN A 5 -51.09 -10.10 -4.39
N LEU A 6 -51.21 -10.54 -5.66
CA LEU A 6 -50.07 -10.82 -6.53
C LEU A 6 -49.34 -9.53 -6.92
N ILE A 7 -50.07 -8.45 -7.21
CA ILE A 7 -49.48 -7.13 -7.50
C ILE A 7 -48.71 -6.60 -6.28
N ILE A 8 -49.30 -6.68 -5.09
CA ILE A 8 -48.65 -6.22 -3.86
C ILE A 8 -47.38 -7.04 -3.57
N LEU A 9 -47.44 -8.37 -3.72
CA LEU A 9 -46.27 -9.24 -3.56
C LEU A 9 -45.15 -8.91 -4.56
N ALA A 10 -45.50 -8.68 -5.84
CA ALA A 10 -44.52 -8.31 -6.85
C ALA A 10 -43.87 -6.94 -6.57
N ALA A 11 -44.65 -5.95 -6.12
CA ALA A 11 -44.14 -4.63 -5.76
C ALA A 11 -43.21 -4.68 -4.54
N VAL A 12 -43.56 -5.44 -3.50
CA VAL A 12 -42.72 -5.64 -2.32
C VAL A 12 -41.43 -6.38 -2.70
N ALA A 13 -41.52 -7.44 -3.51
CA ALA A 13 -40.35 -8.17 -3.98
C ALA A 13 -39.42 -7.26 -4.80
N ALA A 14 -39.95 -6.46 -5.73
CA ALA A 14 -39.16 -5.52 -6.52
C ALA A 14 -38.51 -4.43 -5.65
N PHE A 15 -39.22 -3.90 -4.65
CA PHE A 15 -38.67 -2.94 -3.69
C PHE A 15 -37.55 -3.55 -2.86
N VAL A 16 -37.78 -4.73 -2.26
CA VAL A 16 -36.75 -5.43 -1.50
C VAL A 16 -35.55 -5.74 -2.38
N LEU A 17 -35.75 -6.22 -3.61
CA LEU A 17 -34.64 -6.46 -4.54
C LEU A 17 -33.90 -5.15 -4.84
N LEU A 18 -34.59 -4.06 -5.21
CA LEU A 18 -33.95 -2.77 -5.50
C LEU A 18 -33.07 -2.26 -4.35
N PHE A 19 -33.49 -2.46 -3.10
CA PHE A 19 -32.77 -2.02 -1.91
C PHE A 19 -31.72 -3.01 -1.40
N THR A 20 -31.87 -4.31 -1.65
CA THR A 20 -30.91 -5.35 -1.18
C THR A 20 -29.90 -5.76 -2.24
N LEU A 21 -30.27 -5.68 -3.52
CA LEU A 21 -29.41 -6.03 -4.65
C LEU A 21 -28.08 -5.24 -4.65
N PRO A 22 -28.03 -3.93 -4.29
CA PRO A 22 -26.75 -3.22 -4.16
C PRO A 22 -25.85 -3.80 -3.06
N TYR A 23 -26.42 -4.34 -1.97
CA TYR A 23 -25.67 -4.96 -0.88
C TYR A 23 -25.27 -6.41 -1.17
N ILE A 24 -26.12 -7.15 -1.89
CA ILE A 24 -25.83 -8.53 -2.35
C ILE A 24 -24.78 -8.51 -3.47
N LEU A 25 -24.84 -7.50 -4.34
CA LEU A 25 -23.89 -7.30 -5.43
C LEU A 25 -22.70 -6.43 -5.02
N TYR A 26 -22.64 -5.91 -3.79
CA TYR A 26 -21.49 -5.11 -3.34
C TYR A 26 -20.27 -6.02 -3.38
N PRO A 27 -19.35 -5.83 -4.34
CA PRO A 27 -18.16 -6.66 -4.36
C PRO A 27 -17.35 -6.32 -3.12
N PHE A 28 -16.65 -7.33 -2.59
CA PHE A 28 -15.67 -7.12 -1.55
C PHE A 28 -14.72 -5.97 -1.95
N GLU A 29 -14.80 -4.87 -1.22
CA GLU A 29 -13.90 -3.74 -1.39
C GLU A 29 -12.59 -3.99 -0.66
N VAL A 30 -11.50 -3.71 -1.36
CA VAL A 30 -10.16 -3.82 -0.81
C VAL A 30 -9.96 -2.71 0.22
N PRO A 31 -9.67 -3.04 1.50
CA PRO A 31 -9.46 -2.01 2.50
C PRO A 31 -8.17 -1.24 2.23
N LEU A 32 -8.19 0.05 2.50
CA LEU A 32 -7.04 0.96 2.39
C LEU A 32 -6.50 1.29 3.79
N ASP A 33 -5.24 1.74 3.84
CA ASP A 33 -4.56 2.22 5.07
C ASP A 33 -4.49 1.21 6.21
N THR A 34 -4.61 -0.08 5.88
CA THR A 34 -4.52 -1.19 6.82
C THR A 34 -3.96 -2.43 6.15
N PHE A 35 -3.27 -3.26 6.93
CA PHE A 35 -2.83 -4.57 6.46
C PHE A 35 -4.00 -5.54 6.44
N PHE A 36 -4.14 -6.27 5.33
CA PHE A 36 -5.08 -7.36 5.22
C PHE A 36 -4.45 -8.57 4.54
N LYS A 37 -4.95 -9.75 4.90
CA LYS A 37 -4.41 -11.02 4.41
C LYS A 37 -4.88 -11.27 2.98
N VAL A 38 -3.95 -11.52 2.08
CA VAL A 38 -4.22 -11.82 0.66
C VAL A 38 -3.92 -13.26 0.26
N SER A 39 -3.15 -13.97 1.10
CA SER A 39 -2.88 -15.39 0.91
C SER A 39 -2.55 -16.07 2.24
N ASN A 40 -2.96 -17.34 2.38
CA ASN A 40 -2.47 -18.20 3.45
C ASN A 40 -1.06 -18.76 3.16
N LYS A 41 -0.55 -18.57 1.95
CA LYS A 41 0.77 -19.04 1.55
C LYS A 41 1.84 -18.03 1.99
N ASP A 42 2.90 -18.54 2.60
CA ASP A 42 4.18 -17.85 2.69
C ASP A 42 4.85 -17.87 1.31
N LEU A 43 4.98 -16.69 0.72
CA LEU A 43 5.69 -16.47 -0.55
C LEU A 43 7.16 -16.12 -0.31
N ALA A 44 7.60 -15.91 0.93
CA ALA A 44 9.01 -15.84 1.26
C ALA A 44 9.69 -17.21 1.11
N LYS A 45 11.01 -17.23 1.23
CA LYS A 45 11.76 -18.48 1.36
C LYS A 45 11.41 -19.14 2.71
N PRO A 46 11.28 -20.47 2.81
CA PRO A 46 11.02 -21.13 4.09
C PRO A 46 11.98 -20.67 5.19
N GLY A 47 11.43 -20.26 6.33
CA GLY A 47 12.18 -19.75 7.49
C GLY A 47 12.60 -18.29 7.39
N TYR A 48 12.15 -17.56 6.36
CA TYR A 48 12.40 -16.14 6.18
C TYR A 48 11.10 -15.34 6.21
N VAL A 49 11.21 -14.09 6.64
CA VAL A 49 10.18 -13.07 6.45
C VAL A 49 10.62 -12.19 5.28
N CYS A 50 9.71 -11.85 4.37
CA CYS A 50 10.01 -10.94 3.26
C CYS A 50 9.07 -9.74 3.29
N ILE A 51 9.65 -8.55 3.44
CA ILE A 51 8.96 -7.27 3.40
C ILE A 51 9.33 -6.56 2.08
N ILE A 52 8.32 -6.12 1.33
CA ILE A 52 8.51 -5.41 0.06
C ILE A 52 7.81 -4.07 0.12
N LEU A 53 8.57 -3.00 -0.08
CA LEU A 53 8.04 -1.66 -0.31
C LEU A 53 7.96 -1.37 -1.82
N ILE A 54 6.76 -1.13 -2.32
CA ILE A 54 6.53 -0.61 -3.67
C ILE A 54 6.05 0.83 -3.50
N SER A 55 6.80 1.80 -4.01
CA SER A 55 6.45 3.21 -3.87
C SER A 55 7.03 4.03 -5.02
N TRP A 56 7.06 5.34 -4.89
CA TRP A 56 7.70 6.27 -5.81
C TRP A 56 8.33 7.43 -5.04
N TYR A 57 9.30 8.12 -5.65
CA TYR A 57 10.17 9.04 -4.90
C TYR A 57 9.46 10.24 -4.27
N GLY A 58 8.28 10.60 -4.78
CA GLY A 58 7.48 11.71 -4.29
C GLY A 58 6.24 11.30 -3.51
N CYS A 59 6.03 10.01 -3.24
CA CYS A 59 4.81 9.57 -2.56
C CYS A 59 4.82 10.00 -1.08
N PRO A 60 3.83 10.75 -0.59
CA PRO A 60 3.77 11.06 0.84
C PRO A 60 3.48 9.83 1.71
N PHE A 61 2.77 8.83 1.19
CA PHE A 61 2.48 7.61 1.94
C PHE A 61 3.76 6.78 2.11
N GLY A 62 4.50 6.58 1.02
CA GLY A 62 5.81 5.92 1.08
C GLY A 62 6.83 6.69 1.89
N ALA A 63 6.78 8.01 1.87
CA ALA A 63 7.61 8.87 2.72
C ALA A 63 7.33 8.63 4.20
N ALA A 64 6.07 8.65 4.62
CA ALA A 64 5.68 8.38 6.00
C ALA A 64 6.06 6.95 6.44
N ASP A 65 5.68 5.95 5.65
CA ASP A 65 5.92 4.53 5.95
C ASP A 65 7.40 4.17 5.99
N SER A 66 8.25 4.90 5.26
CA SER A 66 9.70 4.68 5.28
C SER A 66 10.30 4.81 6.69
N TRP A 67 9.73 5.63 7.56
CA TRP A 67 10.20 5.78 8.94
C TRP A 67 9.84 4.59 9.82
N VAL A 68 8.63 4.04 9.65
CA VAL A 68 8.21 2.79 10.33
C VAL A 68 9.07 1.63 9.87
N LEU A 69 9.24 1.49 8.56
CA LEU A 69 10.09 0.46 7.97
C LEU A 69 11.54 0.60 8.44
N TYR A 70 12.08 1.82 8.47
CA TYR A 70 13.44 2.05 8.96
C TYR A 70 13.57 1.66 10.44
N SER A 71 12.63 2.08 11.29
CA SER A 71 12.64 1.75 12.72
C SER A 71 12.63 0.24 12.92
N PHE A 72 11.70 -0.47 12.27
CA PHE A 72 11.60 -1.93 12.36
C PHE A 72 12.86 -2.62 11.82
N LEU A 73 13.28 -2.29 10.59
CA LEU A 73 14.37 -3.00 9.90
C LEU A 73 15.75 -2.76 10.51
N SER A 74 15.94 -1.68 11.26
CA SER A 74 17.22 -1.37 11.94
C SER A 74 17.60 -2.44 12.98
N HIS A 75 16.63 -3.23 13.47
CA HIS A 75 16.88 -4.36 14.36
C HIS A 75 17.36 -5.62 13.62
N TYR A 76 17.23 -5.67 12.29
CA TYR A 76 17.38 -6.89 11.48
C TYR A 76 18.45 -6.80 10.39
N GLY A 77 19.17 -5.68 10.33
CA GLY A 77 20.25 -5.49 9.37
C GLY A 77 20.72 -4.05 9.28
N LYS A 78 21.66 -3.83 8.35
CA LYS A 78 22.15 -2.49 8.02
C LYS A 78 21.35 -1.91 6.86
N ILE A 79 20.85 -0.69 7.04
CA ILE A 79 20.10 0.04 6.01
C ILE A 79 21.00 1.12 5.42
N VAL A 80 21.09 1.18 4.10
CA VAL A 80 21.69 2.31 3.36
C VAL A 80 20.56 3.16 2.81
N TYR A 81 20.60 4.47 3.04
CA TYR A 81 19.52 5.37 2.69
C TYR A 81 19.99 6.81 2.45
N ASN A 82 19.11 7.61 1.83
CA ASN A 82 19.22 9.07 1.76
C ASN A 82 17.96 9.72 2.34
N PHE A 83 18.10 10.89 2.95
CA PHE A 83 16.94 11.73 3.25
C PHE A 83 16.36 12.34 1.98
N SER A 84 15.05 12.51 1.98
CA SER A 84 14.30 13.18 0.91
C SER A 84 12.99 13.74 1.46
N TYR A 85 12.15 14.26 0.57
CA TYR A 85 10.79 14.69 0.83
C TYR A 85 9.86 14.24 -0.30
N SER A 86 8.57 14.08 0.01
CA SER A 86 7.51 13.85 -1.00
C SER A 86 7.40 15.01 -2.00
N ASP A 87 6.56 14.85 -3.01
CA ASP A 87 6.21 15.92 -3.95
C ASP A 87 5.68 17.14 -3.16
N PRO A 88 6.25 18.35 -3.37
CA PRO A 88 5.76 19.57 -2.72
C PRO A 88 4.35 19.99 -3.14
N GLN A 89 3.77 19.40 -4.20
CA GLN A 89 2.45 19.73 -4.73
C GLN A 89 1.36 18.70 -4.41
N ASP A 90 1.70 17.63 -3.68
CA ASP A 90 0.75 16.59 -3.28
C ASP A 90 -0.12 17.03 -2.07
N VAL A 91 -1.15 16.24 -1.72
CA VAL A 91 -2.08 16.53 -0.61
C VAL A 91 -1.37 16.54 0.74
N TYR A 92 -0.27 15.80 0.87
CA TYR A 92 0.66 15.87 2.00
C TYR A 92 2.01 16.38 1.47
N PRO A 93 2.18 17.70 1.34
CA PRO A 93 3.34 18.27 0.67
C PRO A 93 4.58 18.17 1.55
N ASN A 94 5.73 17.89 0.94
CA ASN A 94 7.02 17.83 1.61
C ASN A 94 7.04 16.93 2.87
N THR A 95 6.31 15.82 2.85
CA THR A 95 6.42 14.78 3.87
C THR A 95 7.86 14.28 3.93
N PRO A 96 8.54 14.36 5.09
CA PRO A 96 9.93 13.93 5.21
C PRO A 96 10.04 12.42 4.98
N ALA A 97 11.11 11.98 4.32
CA ALA A 97 11.25 10.61 3.85
C ALA A 97 12.66 10.06 4.05
N ILE A 98 12.74 8.73 4.20
CA ILE A 98 13.91 7.92 3.94
C ILE A 98 13.73 7.24 2.58
N ILE A 99 14.69 7.44 1.69
CA ILE A 99 14.80 6.70 0.43
C ILE A 99 15.80 5.57 0.61
N PHE A 100 15.30 4.34 0.64
CA PHE A 100 16.12 3.14 0.76
C PHE A 100 16.99 2.96 -0.49
N LYS A 101 18.26 2.61 -0.28
CA LYS A 101 19.25 2.34 -1.33
C LYS A 101 19.68 0.89 -1.32
N GLU A 102 19.94 0.34 -0.13
CA GLU A 102 20.33 -1.05 0.07
C GLU A 102 19.92 -1.51 1.46
N PHE A 103 19.74 -2.83 1.62
CA PHE A 103 19.54 -3.47 2.91
C PHE A 103 20.39 -4.73 2.99
N TYR A 104 21.20 -4.82 4.03
CA TYR A 104 22.07 -5.95 4.30
C TYR A 104 21.52 -6.70 5.53
N PRO A 105 20.78 -7.80 5.33
CA PRO A 105 20.19 -8.54 6.44
C PRO A 105 21.28 -9.21 7.29
N ASN A 106 21.10 -9.21 8.61
CA ASN A 106 21.87 -10.03 9.55
C ASN A 106 20.98 -11.08 10.26
N SER A 107 19.77 -11.29 9.75
CA SER A 107 18.72 -12.14 10.30
C SER A 107 17.91 -12.81 9.18
N SER A 108 16.84 -13.53 9.55
CA SER A 108 15.88 -14.11 8.60
C SER A 108 14.88 -13.10 8.01
N VAL A 109 14.97 -11.81 8.35
CA VAL A 109 14.13 -10.77 7.77
C VAL A 109 14.80 -10.21 6.51
N LEU A 110 14.11 -10.33 5.39
CA LEU A 110 14.51 -9.76 4.10
C LEU A 110 13.69 -8.51 3.82
N PHE A 111 14.35 -7.46 3.36
CA PHE A 111 13.69 -6.26 2.86
C PHE A 111 14.08 -6.00 1.41
N ARG A 112 13.08 -5.75 0.58
CA ARG A 112 13.25 -5.35 -0.81
C ARG A 112 12.37 -4.15 -1.09
N PHE A 113 12.74 -3.35 -2.08
CA PHE A 113 11.94 -2.19 -2.44
C PHE A 113 12.10 -1.84 -3.92
N VAL A 114 11.12 -1.12 -4.44
CA VAL A 114 11.19 -0.50 -5.77
C VAL A 114 10.53 0.86 -5.73
N TYR A 115 11.23 1.86 -6.25
CA TYR A 115 10.66 3.18 -6.54
C TYR A 115 10.32 3.23 -8.03
N LEU A 116 9.04 3.36 -8.35
CA LEU A 116 8.53 3.24 -9.72
C LEU A 116 8.66 4.55 -10.50
N TYR A 117 8.37 5.68 -9.85
CA TYR A 117 8.23 6.98 -10.49
C TYR A 117 9.14 8.04 -9.83
N ASN A 118 9.42 9.12 -10.57
CA ASN A 118 10.21 10.26 -10.06
C ASN A 118 9.40 11.10 -9.05
N ARG A 119 10.03 12.08 -8.40
CA ARG A 119 9.41 12.88 -7.34
C ARG A 119 8.12 13.62 -7.72
N TYR A 120 7.84 13.84 -9.00
CA TYR A 120 6.69 14.63 -9.45
C TYR A 120 5.62 13.80 -10.18
N LEU A 121 5.75 12.47 -10.16
CA LEU A 121 4.84 11.54 -10.83
C LEU A 121 4.61 11.87 -12.33
N ASN A 122 5.59 12.48 -12.98
CA ASN A 122 5.53 12.86 -14.40
C ASN A 122 6.51 12.06 -15.27
N ALA A 123 7.28 11.18 -14.65
CA ALA A 123 8.16 10.23 -15.31
C ALA A 123 8.44 9.01 -14.42
N THR A 124 9.05 7.99 -15.00
CA THR A 124 9.64 6.86 -14.26
C THR A 124 10.72 7.32 -13.28
N ALA A 125 11.11 6.46 -12.35
CA ALA A 125 12.20 6.71 -11.40
C ALA A 125 13.54 7.13 -12.06
N CYS A 126 13.75 6.79 -13.33
CA CYS A 126 14.93 7.20 -14.11
C CYS A 126 14.63 8.36 -15.07
N CYS A 127 13.60 9.15 -14.81
CA CYS A 127 13.18 10.35 -15.56
C CYS A 127 12.81 10.10 -17.03
N LYS A 128 12.37 8.88 -17.39
CA LYS A 128 11.76 8.61 -18.70
C LYS A 128 10.25 8.80 -18.63
N VAL A 129 9.67 9.61 -19.51
CA VAL A 129 8.22 9.81 -19.61
C VAL A 129 7.54 8.51 -20.05
N VAL A 130 6.38 8.22 -19.45
CA VAL A 130 5.54 7.07 -19.79
C VAL A 130 4.09 7.52 -19.95
N SER A 131 3.36 6.88 -20.85
CA SER A 131 1.95 7.20 -21.13
C SER A 131 0.98 6.51 -20.17
N ASN A 132 1.35 5.36 -19.62
CA ASN A 132 0.52 4.59 -18.68
C ASN A 132 1.35 4.13 -17.47
N TYR A 133 1.21 4.85 -16.36
CA TYR A 133 1.96 4.58 -15.13
C TYR A 133 1.56 3.26 -14.47
N VAL A 134 0.29 2.85 -14.55
CA VAL A 134 -0.20 1.56 -14.01
C VAL A 134 0.47 0.39 -14.73
N SER A 135 0.42 0.38 -16.08
CA SER A 135 1.05 -0.67 -16.89
C SER A 135 2.57 -0.70 -16.72
N PHE A 136 3.22 0.47 -16.71
CA PHE A 136 4.66 0.55 -16.43
C PHE A 136 4.99 0.00 -15.03
N GLY A 137 4.23 0.42 -14.01
CA GLY A 137 4.40 0.00 -12.63
C GLY A 137 4.31 -1.52 -12.48
N LEU A 138 3.25 -2.13 -13.03
CA LEU A 138 3.09 -3.58 -13.04
C LEU A 138 4.22 -4.30 -13.78
N SER A 139 4.68 -3.78 -14.93
CA SER A 139 5.81 -4.35 -15.67
C SER A 139 7.08 -4.35 -14.82
N LYS A 140 7.37 -3.24 -14.14
CA LYS A 140 8.54 -3.13 -13.26
C LYS A 140 8.43 -4.05 -12.04
N ILE A 141 7.25 -4.14 -11.42
CA ILE A 141 6.99 -5.05 -10.29
C ILE A 141 7.11 -6.50 -10.72
N SER A 142 6.61 -6.87 -11.91
CA SER A 142 6.76 -8.23 -12.46
C SER A 142 8.24 -8.61 -12.64
N SER A 143 9.06 -7.67 -13.12
CA SER A 143 10.50 -7.87 -13.26
C SER A 143 11.24 -7.98 -11.91
N CYS A 144 10.88 -7.16 -10.93
CA CYS A 144 11.56 -7.14 -9.63
C CYS A 144 11.07 -8.24 -8.68
N PHE A 145 9.76 -8.51 -8.68
CA PHE A 145 9.04 -9.32 -7.69
C PHE A 145 7.98 -10.22 -8.38
N PRO A 146 8.38 -11.13 -9.30
CA PRO A 146 7.44 -11.87 -10.14
C PRO A 146 6.40 -12.66 -9.34
N GLN A 147 6.80 -13.24 -8.19
CA GLN A 147 5.89 -14.01 -7.33
C GLN A 147 4.85 -13.16 -6.59
N TYR A 148 5.09 -11.86 -6.41
CA TYR A 148 4.18 -10.94 -5.71
C TYR A 148 3.35 -10.09 -6.68
N CYS A 149 3.80 -9.95 -7.94
CA CYS A 149 3.10 -9.17 -8.95
C CYS A 149 1.63 -9.58 -9.16
N PRO A 150 1.24 -10.88 -9.12
CA PRO A 150 -0.16 -11.26 -9.20
C PRO A 150 -1.03 -10.66 -8.09
N LEU A 151 -0.50 -10.58 -6.87
CA LEU A 151 -1.21 -9.97 -5.73
C LEU A 151 -1.40 -8.46 -5.95
N VAL A 152 -0.36 -7.76 -6.39
CA VAL A 152 -0.48 -6.32 -6.72
C VAL A 152 -1.52 -6.12 -7.82
N LYS A 153 -1.46 -6.90 -8.91
CA LYS A 153 -2.42 -6.80 -10.01
C LYS A 153 -3.86 -7.03 -9.53
N GLU A 154 -4.08 -8.05 -8.69
CA GLU A 154 -5.40 -8.37 -8.19
C GLU A 154 -5.95 -7.28 -7.26
N TYR A 155 -5.21 -6.93 -6.21
CA TYR A 155 -5.71 -6.11 -5.11
C TYR A 155 -5.54 -4.61 -5.32
N VAL A 156 -4.55 -4.18 -6.12
CA VAL A 156 -4.29 -2.75 -6.36
C VAL A 156 -4.92 -2.27 -7.67
N VAL A 157 -5.00 -3.14 -8.69
CA VAL A 157 -5.41 -2.74 -10.05
C VAL A 157 -6.80 -3.25 -10.44
N ASN A 158 -7.16 -4.47 -10.08
CA ASN A 158 -8.40 -5.09 -10.57
C ASN A 158 -9.60 -4.91 -9.62
N LYS A 159 -9.40 -5.15 -8.32
CA LYS A 159 -10.48 -5.07 -7.32
C LYS A 159 -10.78 -3.63 -6.93
N TRP A 160 -12.04 -3.32 -6.64
CA TRP A 160 -12.43 -2.00 -6.17
C TRP A 160 -11.87 -1.74 -4.78
N ALA A 161 -11.41 -0.52 -4.56
CA ALA A 161 -10.89 -0.07 -3.29
C ALA A 161 -12.01 0.52 -2.45
N GLN A 162 -11.91 0.36 -1.13
CA GLN A 162 -12.82 0.95 -0.17
C GLN A 162 -12.80 2.48 -0.32
N GLY A 163 -13.99 3.07 -0.48
CA GLY A 163 -14.12 4.51 -0.73
C GLY A 163 -13.69 4.96 -2.13
N GLY A 164 -13.37 4.02 -3.03
CA GLY A 164 -12.97 4.28 -4.41
C GLY A 164 -14.12 4.44 -5.40
N TYR A 165 -15.39 4.33 -4.95
CA TYR A 165 -16.60 4.46 -5.78
C TYR A 165 -16.48 3.75 -7.14
N PHE A 166 -16.41 2.42 -7.12
CA PHE A 166 -16.27 1.56 -8.32
C PHE A 166 -14.91 1.63 -9.03
N GLN A 167 -13.87 2.16 -8.38
CA GLN A 167 -12.51 2.21 -8.89
C GLN A 167 -11.55 1.42 -8.00
N SER A 168 -10.48 0.89 -8.59
CA SER A 168 -9.37 0.29 -7.82
C SER A 168 -8.40 1.36 -7.35
N ALA A 169 -7.58 1.02 -6.37
CA ALA A 169 -6.62 1.94 -5.76
C ALA A 169 -5.68 2.59 -6.81
N ALA A 170 -5.33 1.85 -7.88
CA ALA A 170 -4.48 2.36 -8.96
C ALA A 170 -5.10 3.51 -9.78
N TYR A 171 -6.42 3.66 -9.78
CA TYR A 171 -7.14 4.68 -10.55
C TYR A 171 -7.73 5.80 -9.68
N MET A 172 -7.56 5.74 -8.35
CA MET A 172 -8.01 6.80 -7.44
C MET A 172 -7.11 8.05 -7.49
N GLY A 173 -5.84 7.90 -7.86
CA GLY A 173 -4.89 9.00 -8.03
C GLY A 173 -4.92 9.62 -9.42
N ASN A 174 -4.46 10.88 -9.54
CA ASN A 174 -4.32 11.56 -10.82
C ASN A 174 -2.85 12.04 -11.02
N PRO A 175 -2.09 11.51 -11.99
CA PRO A 175 -2.50 10.48 -12.95
C PRO A 175 -2.72 9.10 -12.28
N PRO A 176 -3.49 8.18 -12.90
CA PRO A 176 -3.58 6.80 -12.43
C PRO A 176 -2.22 6.12 -12.39
N HIS A 177 -1.85 5.53 -11.25
CA HIS A 177 -0.54 4.94 -11.00
C HIS A 177 -0.62 3.87 -9.89
N ILE A 178 0.42 3.05 -9.71
CA ILE A 178 0.46 2.13 -8.57
C ILE A 178 0.75 2.93 -7.29
N PRO A 179 -0.19 3.01 -6.32
CA PRO A 179 0.04 3.70 -5.06
C PRO A 179 1.07 2.96 -4.20
N THR A 180 1.53 3.62 -3.13
CA THR A 180 2.39 2.95 -2.15
C THR A 180 1.71 1.67 -1.64
N THR A 181 2.45 0.58 -1.73
CA THR A 181 1.99 -0.77 -1.39
C THR A 181 3.09 -1.46 -0.61
N ILE A 182 2.76 -2.03 0.55
CA ILE A 182 3.68 -2.85 1.35
C ILE A 182 3.17 -4.28 1.33
N LEU A 183 4.02 -5.23 0.96
CA LEU A 183 3.74 -6.66 1.05
C LEU A 183 4.59 -7.26 2.15
N ILE A 184 3.99 -8.09 3.00
CA ILE A 184 4.69 -8.85 4.05
C ILE A 184 4.33 -10.31 3.89
N SER A 185 5.34 -11.16 3.79
CA SER A 185 5.18 -12.60 3.65
C SER A 185 5.97 -13.30 4.74
N SER A 186 5.30 -14.15 5.51
CA SER A 186 5.83 -14.87 6.66
C SER A 186 5.11 -16.21 6.83
N SER A 187 5.47 -16.95 7.88
CA SER A 187 4.79 -18.18 8.27
C SER A 187 3.28 -18.00 8.53
N LYS A 188 2.83 -16.78 8.82
CA LYS A 188 1.42 -16.43 9.02
C LYS A 188 0.65 -16.24 7.70
N GLY A 189 1.34 -16.18 6.57
CA GLY A 189 0.79 -15.97 5.23
C GLY A 189 1.32 -14.70 4.57
N THR A 190 0.64 -14.23 3.54
CA THR A 190 0.98 -12.98 2.85
C THR A 190 -0.08 -11.92 3.09
N TYR A 191 0.38 -10.74 3.48
CA TYR A 191 -0.40 -9.55 3.77
C TYR A 191 0.00 -8.44 2.81
N ILE A 192 -0.95 -7.56 2.52
CA ILE A 192 -0.73 -6.35 1.74
C ILE A 192 -1.29 -5.16 2.51
N LEU A 193 -0.64 -4.02 2.39
CA LEU A 193 -1.17 -2.70 2.73
C LEU A 193 -1.13 -1.85 1.47
N ILE A 194 -2.21 -1.10 1.23
CA ILE A 194 -2.33 -0.15 0.13
C ILE A 194 -2.69 1.19 0.76
N GLY A 195 -1.85 2.22 0.56
CA GLY A 195 -1.96 3.49 1.28
C GLY A 195 -0.82 3.67 2.28
N TYR A 196 -1.15 4.02 3.53
CA TYR A 196 -0.17 4.30 4.59
C TYR A 196 -0.41 3.50 5.88
N ILE A 197 0.65 3.26 6.67
CA ILE A 197 0.60 2.63 8.00
C ILE A 197 0.04 3.61 9.06
N TYR A 198 0.42 4.88 8.93
CA TYR A 198 -0.05 6.01 9.74
C TYR A 198 -0.17 7.26 8.87
N ASN A 199 -1.03 8.20 9.26
CA ASN A 199 -1.33 9.35 8.42
C ASN A 199 -0.09 10.26 8.25
N PRO A 200 0.31 10.65 7.02
CA PRO A 200 1.49 11.49 6.79
C PRO A 200 1.46 12.84 7.50
N SER A 201 0.27 13.37 7.82
CA SER A 201 0.14 14.62 8.58
C SER A 201 0.79 14.58 9.97
N CYS A 202 0.96 13.39 10.56
CA CYS A 202 1.61 13.22 11.87
C CYS A 202 3.08 13.66 11.90
N ILE A 203 3.75 13.72 10.74
CA ILE A 203 5.15 14.14 10.60
C ILE A 203 5.31 15.42 9.77
N SER A 204 4.21 16.12 9.50
CA SER A 204 4.23 17.35 8.72
C SER A 204 5.09 18.42 9.40
N GLY A 205 5.97 19.06 8.63
CA GLY A 205 6.88 20.10 9.12
C GLY A 205 8.06 19.60 9.95
N MET A 206 8.17 18.29 10.23
CA MET A 206 9.33 17.72 10.93
C MET A 206 10.52 17.56 9.97
N ALA A 207 11.73 17.80 10.48
CA ALA A 207 12.95 17.51 9.73
C ALA A 207 13.26 15.99 9.76
N PRO A 208 13.78 15.40 8.66
CA PRO A 208 14.19 13.99 8.65
C PRO A 208 15.17 13.61 9.78
N SER A 209 16.11 14.49 10.12
CA SER A 209 17.07 14.27 11.21
C SER A 209 16.39 14.24 12.59
N TYR A 210 15.34 15.03 12.78
CA TYR A 210 14.56 15.03 14.02
C TYR A 210 13.82 13.70 14.16
N ILE A 211 13.13 13.24 13.11
CA ILE A 211 12.42 11.95 13.14
C ILE A 211 13.40 10.81 13.43
N LEU A 212 14.54 10.78 12.74
CA LEU A 212 15.56 9.74 12.94
C LEU A 212 16.05 9.67 14.40
N SER A 213 16.27 10.81 15.04
CA SER A 213 16.72 10.86 16.45
C SER A 213 15.62 10.58 17.47
N HIS A 214 14.36 10.54 17.05
CA HIS A 214 13.18 10.41 17.92
C HIS A 214 12.28 9.21 17.55
N LEU A 215 12.76 8.27 16.73
CA LEU A 215 11.98 7.10 16.26
C LEU A 215 11.25 6.39 17.41
N ASN A 216 11.94 6.17 18.52
CA ASN A 216 11.44 5.43 19.68
C ASN A 216 10.44 6.24 20.54
N SER A 217 10.43 7.57 20.42
CA SER A 217 9.51 8.44 21.16
C SER A 217 8.26 8.82 20.38
N LEU A 218 8.27 8.65 19.05
CA LEU A 218 7.13 8.97 18.20
C LEU A 218 6.15 7.80 18.18
N SER A 219 5.06 7.90 18.94
CA SER A 219 4.10 6.82 19.17
C SER A 219 3.46 6.26 17.90
N PHE A 220 3.21 7.09 16.88
CA PHE A 220 2.68 6.64 15.59
C PHE A 220 3.68 5.79 14.80
N ILE A 221 4.99 6.02 14.96
CA ILE A 221 6.03 5.15 14.39
C ILE A 221 6.03 3.83 15.13
N GLN A 222 6.05 3.85 16.47
CA GLN A 222 6.07 2.63 17.27
C GLN A 222 4.81 1.76 17.08
N SER A 223 3.63 2.38 17.03
CA SER A 223 2.39 1.67 16.68
C SER A 223 2.45 1.07 15.27
N GLY A 224 3.11 1.75 14.32
CA GLY A 224 3.37 1.20 12.99
C GLY A 224 4.32 -0.01 13.01
N VAL A 225 5.35 0.02 13.86
CA VAL A 225 6.28 -1.09 14.08
C VAL A 225 5.54 -2.30 14.65
N GLU A 226 4.73 -2.10 15.69
CA GLU A 226 3.89 -3.16 16.28
C GLU A 226 2.93 -3.79 15.26
N LYS A 227 2.36 -2.99 14.35
CA LYS A 227 1.53 -3.52 13.26
C LYS A 227 2.31 -4.48 12.36
N ILE A 228 3.59 -4.19 12.06
CA ILE A 228 4.45 -5.09 11.27
C ILE A 228 4.81 -6.33 12.08
N GLU A 229 5.20 -6.19 13.34
CA GLU A 229 5.57 -7.30 14.23
C GLU A 229 4.45 -8.33 14.40
N ASN A 230 3.20 -7.88 14.42
CA ASN A 230 2.04 -8.77 14.53
C ASN A 230 1.87 -9.68 13.29
N LEU A 231 2.45 -9.33 12.15
CA LEU A 231 2.30 -10.06 10.88
C LEU A 231 3.42 -11.05 10.58
N ILE A 232 4.49 -11.04 11.38
CA ILE A 232 5.70 -11.85 11.13
C ILE A 232 5.84 -13.03 12.08
#